data_AF-A0A0E3PA92-F1
#
_entry.id   AF-A0A0E3PA92-F1
#
_cell.length_a   1.000
_cell.length_b   1.000
_cell.length_c   1.000
_cell.angle_alpha   90.00
_cell.angle_beta   90.00
_cell.angle_gamma   90.00
#
_symmetry.space_group_name_H-M   'P 1'
#
loop_
_entity.id
_entity.type
_entity.pdbx_description
1 polymer ?
#
loop_
_entity_poly.entity_id
_entity_poly.type
_entity_poly.pdbx_seq_one_letter_code
_entity_poly.pdbx_strand_id
1 'polypeptide(L)'
;MEVLLITGSTIDEGRLAKGGDKFTDDYTMECASCWISPADFVSLCSPAKVKVTSRDGKHSIVVYSKCTDSVQPGQVFMPRAIWSNVVIDPDTLSTGSPLYKGAPVNVEPSGEEVLSAEDVVLKVYIGGQ
;
A
#
# COMPACT_ATOMS: atom_id res chain seq x y z
N MET A 1 -2.59 -13.89 -1.65
CA MET A 1 -3.77 -13.85 -2.54
C MET A 1 -3.55 -12.81 -3.63
N GLU A 2 -4.03 -13.06 -4.84
CA GLU A 2 -3.98 -12.09 -5.96
C GLU A 2 -5.24 -11.22 -5.94
N VAL A 3 -5.07 -9.90 -5.97
CA VAL A 3 -6.14 -8.90 -5.87
C VAL A 3 -5.85 -7.68 -6.72
N LEU A 4 -6.85 -6.84 -6.93
CA LEU A 4 -6.69 -5.54 -7.58
C LEU A 4 -6.42 -4.44 -6.55
N LEU A 5 -5.28 -3.77 -6.67
CA LEU A 5 -4.93 -2.60 -5.88
C LEU A 5 -5.57 -1.33 -6.45
N ILE A 6 -6.31 -0.64 -5.60
CA ILE A 6 -6.84 0.70 -5.84
C ILE A 6 -6.06 1.67 -4.96
N THR A 7 -5.56 2.75 -5.56
CA THR A 7 -4.97 3.85 -4.79
C THR A 7 -5.82 5.12 -4.90
N GLY A 8 -5.82 5.93 -3.85
CA GLY A 8 -6.57 7.18 -3.82
C GLY A 8 -6.33 7.99 -2.56
N SER A 9 -6.97 9.16 -2.50
CA SER A 9 -6.87 10.02 -1.32
C SER A 9 -7.92 9.69 -0.28
N THR A 10 -7.56 9.91 0.98
CA THR A 10 -8.49 9.91 2.10
C THR A 10 -8.43 11.29 2.78
N ILE A 11 -9.44 11.61 3.60
CA ILE A 11 -9.45 12.88 4.35
C ILE A 11 -8.22 12.95 5.27
N ASP A 12 -7.91 11.86 5.97
CA ASP A 12 -6.78 11.83 6.91
C ASP A 12 -5.42 11.78 6.22
N GLU A 13 -5.28 11.08 5.09
CA GLU A 13 -4.07 11.17 4.24
C GLU A 13 -3.83 12.62 3.85
N GLY A 14 -4.85 13.32 3.34
CA GLY A 14 -4.74 14.72 2.97
C GLY A 14 -4.39 15.62 4.15
N ARG A 15 -5.03 15.43 5.31
CA ARG A 15 -4.77 16.18 6.55
C ARG A 15 -3.32 16.03 7.00
N LEU A 16 -2.81 14.80 7.05
CA LEU A 16 -1.45 14.50 7.53
C LEU A 16 -0.39 14.92 6.49
N ALA A 17 -0.63 14.63 5.20
CA ALA A 17 0.29 15.00 4.13
C ALA A 17 0.43 16.52 3.94
N LYS A 18 -0.62 17.30 4.25
CA LYS A 18 -0.63 18.77 4.17
C LYS A 18 -0.40 19.47 5.50
N GLY A 19 -0.47 18.74 6.62
CA GLY A 19 -0.24 19.25 7.97
C GLY A 19 1.20 19.68 8.26
N GLY A 20 2.13 19.38 7.34
CA GLY A 20 3.48 19.94 7.33
C GLY A 20 4.60 18.93 7.60
N ASP A 21 4.30 17.80 8.24
CA ASP A 21 5.30 16.79 8.58
C ASP A 21 4.85 15.36 8.19
N LYS A 22 5.60 14.78 7.24
CA LYS A 22 5.37 13.43 6.71
C LYS A 22 6.27 12.38 7.36
N PHE A 23 7.05 12.75 8.36
CA PHE A 23 7.91 11.83 9.13
C PHE A 23 7.26 11.40 10.44
N THR A 24 5.99 11.80 10.66
CA THR A 24 5.24 11.43 11.85
C THR A 24 4.77 9.97 11.81
N ASP A 25 4.69 9.35 12.99
CA ASP A 25 4.12 8.01 13.15
C ASP A 25 2.65 7.97 12.68
N ASP A 26 1.89 9.04 12.93
CA ASP A 26 0.50 9.17 12.47
C ASP A 26 0.40 9.10 10.94
N TYR A 27 1.28 9.80 10.22
CA TYR A 27 1.33 9.71 8.76
C TYR A 27 1.67 8.30 8.29
N THR A 28 2.62 7.63 8.96
CA THR A 28 2.98 6.25 8.64
C THR A 28 1.81 5.29 8.91
N MET A 29 1.16 5.35 10.07
CA MET A 29 0.03 4.50 10.40
C MET A 29 -1.14 4.67 9.42
N GLU A 30 -1.45 5.90 9.03
CA GLU A 30 -2.56 6.16 8.09
C GLU A 30 -2.19 5.78 6.65
N CYS A 31 -1.02 6.20 6.16
CA CYS A 31 -0.66 6.09 4.75
C CYS A 31 0.04 4.78 4.37
N ALA A 32 0.69 4.11 5.33
CA ALA A 32 1.21 2.76 5.18
C ALA A 32 0.15 1.73 5.59
N SER A 33 -1.06 1.84 5.04
CA SER A 33 -2.17 0.95 5.32
C SER A 33 -2.74 0.30 4.05
N CYS A 34 -3.14 -0.96 4.17
CA CYS A 34 -3.85 -1.72 3.15
C CYS A 34 -5.24 -2.07 3.69
N TRP A 35 -6.26 -1.50 3.05
CA TRP A 35 -7.65 -1.68 3.40
C TRP A 35 -8.18 -2.92 2.69
N ILE A 36 -8.71 -3.85 3.47
CA ILE A 36 -9.05 -5.20 3.03
C ILE A 36 -10.51 -5.47 3.41
N SER A 37 -11.26 -6.09 2.50
CA SER A 37 -12.63 -6.54 2.79
C SER A 37 -12.64 -7.55 3.95
N PRO A 38 -13.71 -7.67 4.75
CA PRO A 38 -13.74 -8.67 5.82
C PRO A 38 -13.56 -10.10 5.33
N ALA A 39 -14.11 -10.44 4.16
CA ALA A 39 -13.98 -11.77 3.57
C ALA A 39 -12.51 -12.11 3.27
N ASP A 40 -11.80 -11.20 2.60
CA ASP A 40 -10.39 -11.41 2.27
C ASP A 40 -9.51 -11.34 3.52
N PHE A 41 -9.83 -10.45 4.47
CA PHE A 41 -9.10 -10.32 5.73
C PHE A 41 -9.15 -11.60 6.57
N VAL A 42 -10.33 -12.22 6.67
CA VAL A 42 -10.49 -13.54 7.30
C VAL A 42 -9.74 -14.62 6.53
N SER A 43 -9.77 -14.59 5.20
CA SER A 43 -9.02 -15.55 4.37
C SER A 43 -7.49 -15.48 4.57
N LEU A 44 -6.99 -14.28 4.94
CA LEU A 44 -5.59 -14.03 5.29
C LEU A 44 -5.27 -14.36 6.76
N CYS A 45 -6.21 -14.95 7.51
CA CYS A 45 -6.10 -15.20 8.95
C CYS A 45 -5.99 -13.92 9.80
N SER A 46 -6.64 -12.83 9.37
CA SER A 46 -6.75 -11.56 10.11
C SER A 46 -5.41 -10.97 10.58
N PRO A 47 -4.44 -10.77 9.68
CA PRO A 47 -3.09 -10.35 10.06
C PRO A 47 -3.06 -8.88 10.47
N ALA A 48 -2.14 -8.50 11.36
CA ALA A 48 -1.95 -7.09 11.70
C ALA A 48 -1.23 -6.30 10.59
N LYS A 49 -0.36 -6.98 9.83
CA LYS A 49 0.46 -6.43 8.75
C LYS A 49 0.42 -7.38 7.56
N VAL A 50 0.46 -6.79 6.36
CA VAL A 50 0.55 -7.54 5.11
C VAL A 50 1.72 -7.04 4.29
N LYS A 51 2.36 -7.95 3.58
CA LYS A 51 3.28 -7.62 2.49
C LYS A 51 2.48 -7.58 1.19
N VAL A 52 2.59 -6.46 0.49
CA VAL A 52 2.01 -6.24 -0.83
C VAL A 52 3.15 -6.32 -1.83
N THR A 53 2.99 -7.10 -2.90
CA THR A 53 4.01 -7.35 -3.91
C THR A 53 3.44 -7.05 -5.29
N SER A 54 4.21 -6.35 -6.13
CA SER A 54 3.85 -6.04 -7.52
C SER A 54 3.61 -7.33 -8.33
N ARG A 55 2.83 -7.23 -9.41
CA ARG A 55 2.52 -8.37 -10.29
C ARG A 55 3.75 -9.14 -10.76
N ASP A 56 4.81 -8.39 -11.10
CA ASP A 56 6.05 -8.95 -11.62
C ASP A 56 6.99 -9.49 -10.52
N GLY A 57 6.61 -9.36 -9.26
CA GLY A 57 7.36 -9.84 -8.11
C GLY A 57 8.60 -9.01 -7.76
N LYS A 58 8.90 -7.94 -8.49
CA LYS A 58 10.15 -7.18 -8.32
C LYS A 58 10.12 -6.24 -7.12
N HIS A 59 8.95 -5.73 -6.76
CA HIS A 59 8.80 -4.74 -5.71
C HIS A 59 7.80 -5.23 -4.68
N SER A 60 8.13 -5.03 -3.40
CA SER A 60 7.23 -5.34 -2.30
C SER A 60 7.38 -4.33 -1.18
N ILE A 61 6.30 -4.16 -0.41
CA ILE A 61 6.26 -3.28 0.75
C ILE A 61 5.37 -3.88 1.84
N VAL A 62 5.78 -3.73 3.09
CA VAL A 62 5.00 -4.16 4.25
C VAL A 62 4.22 -2.97 4.80
N VAL A 63 2.93 -3.16 5.03
CA VAL A 63 1.98 -2.13 5.48
C VAL A 63 1.00 -2.72 6.50
N TYR A 64 0.39 -1.84 7.31
CA TYR A 64 -0.64 -2.23 8.27
C TYR A 64 -1.91 -2.70 7.57
N SER A 65 -2.59 -3.68 8.13
CA SER A 65 -3.89 -4.13 7.63
C SER A 65 -5.02 -3.32 8.26
N LYS A 66 -6.00 -2.91 7.45
CA LYS A 66 -7.24 -2.26 7.91
C LYS A 66 -8.45 -3.01 7.36
N CYS A 67 -9.13 -3.79 8.21
CA CYS A 67 -10.35 -4.47 7.81
C CYS A 67 -11.52 -3.48 7.72
N THR A 68 -12.21 -3.42 6.58
CA THR A 68 -13.32 -2.47 6.36
C THR A 68 -14.28 -2.92 5.26
N ASP A 69 -15.57 -2.62 5.41
CA ASP A 69 -16.62 -2.89 4.42
C ASP A 69 -16.59 -1.91 3.23
N SER A 70 -15.69 -0.93 3.26
CA SER A 70 -15.53 0.08 2.20
C SER A 70 -14.79 -0.44 0.95
N VAL A 71 -14.31 -1.68 1.00
CA VAL A 71 -13.57 -2.33 -0.10
C VAL A 71 -14.26 -3.64 -0.45
N GLN A 72 -14.40 -3.92 -1.74
CA GLN A 72 -15.04 -5.15 -2.23
C GLN A 72 -14.07 -6.34 -2.16
N PRO A 73 -14.56 -7.58 -1.96
CA PRO A 73 -13.73 -8.77 -2.07
C PRO A 73 -13.00 -8.87 -3.41
N GLY A 74 -11.74 -9.33 -3.38
CA GLY A 74 -10.86 -9.36 -4.55
C GLY A 74 -10.20 -8.01 -4.89
N GLN A 75 -10.44 -6.98 -4.08
CA GLN A 75 -9.83 -5.67 -4.18
C GLN A 75 -9.20 -5.27 -2.85
N VAL A 76 -8.18 -4.42 -2.93
CA VAL A 76 -7.59 -3.75 -1.77
C VAL A 76 -7.43 -2.27 -2.07
N PHE A 77 -7.50 -1.44 -1.04
CA PHE A 77 -7.24 -0.01 -1.16
C PHE A 77 -6.01 0.40 -0.35
N MET A 78 -5.11 1.18 -0.96
CA MET A 78 -4.02 1.84 -0.23
C MET A 78 -4.11 3.35 -0.45
N PRO A 79 -3.96 4.18 0.61
CA PRO A 79 -3.83 5.62 0.43
C PRO A 79 -2.68 5.96 -0.52
N ARG A 80 -2.86 7.00 -1.33
CA ARG A 80 -1.87 7.46 -2.29
C ARG A 80 -0.66 8.04 -1.56
N ALA A 81 0.36 7.22 -1.35
CA ALA A 81 1.54 7.58 -0.58
C ALA A 81 2.81 6.90 -1.12
N ILE A 82 3.95 7.17 -0.48
CA ILE A 82 5.23 6.59 -0.89
C ILE A 82 5.25 5.06 -0.76
N TRP A 83 4.53 4.47 0.19
CA TRP A 83 4.42 3.00 0.32
C TRP A 83 3.64 2.39 -0.85
N SER A 84 2.45 2.92 -1.19
CA SER A 84 1.67 2.39 -2.32
C SER A 84 2.42 2.48 -3.64
N ASN A 85 3.19 3.55 -3.84
CA ASN A 85 3.97 3.76 -5.06
C ASN A 85 5.09 2.72 -5.26
N VAL A 86 5.51 1.98 -4.22
CA VAL A 86 6.51 0.91 -4.36
C VAL A 86 6.00 -0.23 -5.23
N VAL A 87 4.71 -0.55 -5.14
CA VAL A 87 4.12 -1.75 -5.77
C VAL A 87 3.32 -1.44 -7.04
N ILE A 88 3.16 -0.17 -7.39
CA ILE A 88 2.52 0.25 -8.65
C ILE A 88 3.51 0.06 -9.80
N ASP A 89 3.10 -0.70 -10.82
CA ASP A 89 3.87 -0.87 -12.05
C ASP A 89 4.03 0.49 -12.74
N PRO A 90 5.26 0.94 -13.04
CA PRO A 90 5.50 2.20 -13.74
C PRO A 90 5.09 2.18 -15.22
N ASP A 91 4.77 1.03 -15.81
CA ASP A 91 4.28 0.97 -17.19
C ASP A 91 2.99 1.80 -17.35
N THR A 92 3.03 2.68 -18.33
CA THR A 92 1.95 3.62 -18.63
C THR A 92 1.08 3.16 -19.78
N LEU A 93 1.40 2.03 -20.44
CA LEU A 93 0.70 1.53 -21.62
C LEU A 93 0.58 2.60 -22.73
N SER A 94 1.61 3.46 -22.86
CA SER A 94 1.63 4.63 -23.77
C SER A 94 0.54 5.69 -23.53
N THR A 95 -0.08 5.70 -22.34
CA THR A 95 -1.07 6.72 -21.95
C THR A 95 -0.49 7.89 -21.14
N GLY A 96 0.76 7.76 -20.69
CA GLY A 96 1.42 8.75 -19.84
C GLY A 96 1.03 8.69 -18.35
N SER A 97 0.26 7.69 -17.92
CA SER A 97 -0.07 7.46 -16.51
C SER A 97 -0.01 5.98 -16.13
N PRO A 98 0.64 5.62 -15.01
CA PRO A 98 0.59 4.27 -14.45
C PRO A 98 -0.82 3.81 -14.05
N LEU A 99 -0.97 2.50 -13.86
CA LEU A 99 -2.24 1.88 -13.45
C LEU A 99 -2.50 2.04 -11.94
N TYR A 100 -2.77 3.27 -11.49
CA TYR A 100 -3.02 3.56 -10.06
C TYR A 100 -4.31 2.94 -9.50
N LYS A 101 -5.23 2.50 -10.37
CA LYS A 101 -6.52 1.94 -10.00
C LYS A 101 -6.73 0.64 -10.77
N GLY A 102 -6.64 -0.49 -10.07
CA GLY A 102 -6.77 -1.81 -10.66
C GLY A 102 -5.45 -2.49 -11.02
N ALA A 103 -4.33 -2.07 -10.43
CA ALA A 103 -3.07 -2.80 -10.60
C ALA A 103 -3.15 -4.17 -9.90
N PRO A 104 -2.89 -5.29 -10.59
CA PRO A 104 -2.86 -6.59 -9.94
C PRO A 104 -1.65 -6.69 -9.00
N VAL A 105 -1.88 -7.14 -7.78
CA VAL A 105 -0.86 -7.33 -6.75
C VAL A 105 -1.09 -8.63 -5.98
N ASN A 106 -0.03 -9.12 -5.34
CA ASN A 106 -0.11 -10.21 -4.37
C ASN A 106 -0.08 -9.64 -2.95
N VAL A 107 -1.01 -10.09 -2.10
CA VAL A 107 -1.09 -9.72 -0.68
C VAL A 107 -0.93 -10.96 0.18
N GLU A 108 -0.01 -10.94 1.14
CA GLU A 108 0.21 -12.03 2.09
C GLU A 108 0.44 -11.52 3.52
N PRO A 109 0.10 -12.28 4.57
CA PRO A 109 0.45 -11.92 5.94
C PRO A 109 1.95 -11.72 6.12
N SER A 110 2.37 -10.74 6.91
CA SER A 110 3.79 -10.55 7.24
C SER A 110 4.00 -10.25 8.72
N GLY A 111 5.10 -10.77 9.27
CA GLY A 111 5.61 -10.42 10.59
C GLY A 111 6.65 -9.30 10.57
N GLU A 112 7.10 -8.88 9.39
CA GLU A 112 8.12 -7.83 9.22
C GLU A 112 7.58 -6.45 9.62
N GLU A 113 8.46 -5.50 9.93
CA GLU A 113 8.06 -4.16 10.32
C GLU A 113 7.67 -3.27 9.15
N VAL A 114 6.71 -2.37 9.40
CA VAL A 114 6.36 -1.31 8.45
C VAL A 114 7.46 -0.26 8.49
N LEU A 115 8.06 0.02 7.34
CA LEU A 115 9.12 1.03 7.23
C LEU A 115 8.57 2.43 7.49
N SER A 116 9.35 3.28 8.18
CA SER A 116 9.07 4.71 8.29
C SER A 116 9.14 5.39 6.92
N ALA A 117 8.64 6.62 6.85
CA ALA A 117 8.72 7.38 5.61
C ALA A 117 10.16 7.64 5.15
N GLU A 118 11.10 7.92 6.08
CA GLU A 118 12.52 8.04 5.73
C GLU A 118 13.08 6.72 5.22
N ASP A 119 12.77 5.62 5.91
CA ASP A 119 13.29 4.31 5.57
C ASP A 119 12.83 3.83 4.20
N VAL A 120 11.58 4.12 3.79
CA VAL A 120 11.13 3.86 2.43
C VAL A 120 11.99 4.63 1.42
N VAL A 121 12.24 5.92 1.66
CA VAL A 121 13.06 6.73 0.75
C VAL A 121 14.50 6.22 0.70
N LEU A 122 15.12 5.97 1.85
CA LEU A 122 16.53 5.57 1.93
C LEU A 122 16.76 4.15 1.42
N LYS A 123 15.91 3.18 1.78
CA LYS A 123 16.13 1.76 1.48
C LYS A 123 15.53 1.32 0.14
N VAL A 124 14.42 1.93 -0.28
CA VAL A 124 13.71 1.53 -1.51
C VAL A 124 14.06 2.44 -2.68
N TYR A 125 14.05 3.76 -2.49
CA TYR A 125 14.22 4.70 -3.60
C TYR A 125 15.67 5.13 -3.86
N ILE A 126 16.47 5.34 -2.80
CA ILE A 126 17.86 5.83 -2.93
C ILE A 126 18.87 4.67 -2.88
N GLY A 127 18.64 3.70 -2.00
CA GLY A 127 19.57 2.60 -1.70
C GLY A 127 19.21 1.25 -2.33
N GLY A 128 18.22 1.19 -3.22
CA GLY A 128 17.87 -0.05 -3.92
C GLY A 128 19.00 -0.49 -4.86
N GLN A 129 19.55 -1.69 -4.64
CA GLN A 129 20.45 -2.34 -5.59
C GLN A 129 19.71 -2.76 -6.86
#